data_AF-A0AA96XPE4-F1
#
_entry.id   AF-A0AA96XPE4-F1
#
_cell.length_a   1.000
_cell.length_b   1.000
_cell.length_c   1.000
_cell.angle_alpha   90.00
_cell.angle_beta   90.00
_cell.angle_gamma   90.00
#
_symmetry.space_group_name_H-M   'P 1'
#
loop_
_entity.id
_entity.type
_entity.pdbx_description
1 polymer ?
#
loop_
_entity_poly.entity_id
_entity_poly.type
_entity_poly.pdbx_seq_one_letter_code
_entity_poly.pdbx_strand_id
1 'polypeptide(L)'
;MASTNKDVEMLNSFLRGEISAVETYRKAIGHVSDALARDALEYCQHDHEHRVEEIRERILRMGGEPVESSGMWGTFAKLVQGGADILGEKAAIQALEEGEDHGLADYQRDADQVHGENRRFVRMELIPAQKRTHERLSRLKRTLH
;
A
#
# COMPACT_ATOMS: atom_id res chain seq x y z
N MET A 1 -15.41 -14.06 -19.38
CA MET A 1 -16.46 -13.20 -18.81
C MET A 1 -16.54 -13.34 -17.29
N ALA A 2 -16.83 -14.52 -16.73
CA ALA A 2 -16.90 -14.68 -15.26
C ALA A 2 -15.56 -14.50 -14.52
N SER A 3 -14.43 -14.94 -15.09
CA SER A 3 -13.09 -14.75 -14.49
C SER A 3 -12.61 -13.29 -14.57
N THR A 4 -12.90 -12.60 -15.67
CA THR A 4 -12.54 -11.19 -15.86
C THR A 4 -13.15 -10.29 -14.79
N ASN A 5 -14.43 -10.51 -14.43
CA ASN A 5 -15.10 -9.72 -13.41
C ASN A 5 -14.48 -9.95 -12.01
N LYS A 6 -14.19 -11.21 -11.66
CA LYS A 6 -13.50 -11.55 -10.41
C LYS A 6 -12.09 -10.97 -10.33
N ASP A 7 -11.36 -10.97 -11.44
CA ASP A 7 -10.03 -10.37 -11.51
C ASP A 7 -10.09 -8.84 -11.32
N VAL A 8 -11.08 -8.17 -11.91
CA VAL A 8 -11.33 -6.73 -11.68
C VAL A 8 -11.68 -6.46 -10.22
N GLU A 9 -12.58 -7.23 -9.61
CA GLU A 9 -12.94 -7.10 -8.19
C GLU A 9 -11.70 -7.25 -7.29
N MET A 10 -10.86 -8.24 -7.58
CA MET A 10 -9.65 -8.49 -6.79
C MET A 10 -8.59 -7.40 -6.99
N LEU A 11 -8.36 -6.96 -8.23
CA LEU A 11 -7.45 -5.84 -8.51
C LEU A 11 -7.95 -4.55 -7.86
N ASN A 12 -9.26 -4.32 -7.81
CA ASN A 12 -9.84 -3.20 -7.06
C ASN A 12 -9.65 -3.34 -5.54
N SER A 13 -9.57 -4.56 -5.01
CA SER A 13 -9.20 -4.78 -3.60
C SER A 13 -7.74 -4.36 -3.34
N PHE A 14 -6.82 -4.74 -4.22
CA PHE A 14 -5.42 -4.32 -4.14
C PHE A 14 -5.23 -2.82 -4.34
N LEU A 15 -5.90 -2.23 -5.34
CA LEU A 15 -5.85 -0.80 -5.64
C LEU A 15 -6.27 0.04 -4.43
N ARG A 16 -7.34 -0.39 -3.77
CA ARG A 16 -7.80 0.16 -2.50
C ARG A 16 -6.64 0.23 -1.49
N GLY A 17 -5.84 -0.82 -1.38
CA GLY A 17 -4.74 -0.93 -0.41
C GLY A 17 -3.58 -0.03 -0.73
N GLU A 18 -3.23 0.07 -2.00
CA GLU A 18 -2.23 1.01 -2.47
C GLU A 18 -2.65 2.46 -2.20
N ILE A 19 -3.91 2.83 -2.46
CA ILE A 19 -4.42 4.18 -2.14
C ILE A 19 -4.31 4.46 -0.64
N SER A 20 -4.67 3.50 0.23
CA SER A 20 -4.54 3.69 1.68
C SER A 20 -3.08 3.83 2.12
N ALA A 21 -2.16 3.09 1.50
CA ALA A 21 -0.75 3.19 1.81
C ALA A 21 -0.25 4.60 1.46
N VAL A 22 -0.55 5.11 0.27
CA VAL A 22 -0.22 6.49 -0.15
C VAL A 22 -0.74 7.53 0.85
N GLU A 23 -2.00 7.42 1.27
CA GLU A 23 -2.60 8.32 2.25
C GLU A 23 -1.90 8.26 3.62
N THR A 24 -1.49 7.06 4.03
CA THR A 24 -0.81 6.83 5.32
C THR A 24 0.61 7.40 5.29
N TYR A 25 1.37 7.13 4.22
CA TYR A 25 2.70 7.69 4.01
C TYR A 25 2.66 9.22 3.97
N ARG A 26 1.73 9.81 3.22
CA ARG A 26 1.58 11.27 3.15
C ARG A 26 1.35 11.90 4.51
N LYS A 27 0.52 11.29 5.37
CA LYS A 27 0.33 11.77 6.75
C LYS A 27 1.60 11.60 7.57
N ALA A 28 2.23 10.43 7.55
CA ALA A 28 3.43 10.15 8.31
C ALA A 28 4.58 11.13 7.98
N ILE A 29 4.81 11.43 6.70
CA ILE A 29 5.82 12.39 6.23
C ILE A 29 5.59 13.80 6.82
N GLY A 30 4.35 14.18 7.09
CA GLY A 30 4.01 15.43 7.78
C GLY A 30 4.48 15.50 9.23
N HIS A 31 4.75 14.36 9.87
CA HIS A 31 5.14 14.23 11.28
C HIS A 31 6.61 13.82 11.48
N VAL A 32 7.36 13.57 10.42
CA VAL A 32 8.78 13.19 10.49
C VAL A 32 9.68 14.43 10.33
N SER A 33 10.62 14.59 11.26
CA SER A 33 11.57 15.71 11.26
C SER A 33 12.95 15.33 10.71
N ASP A 34 13.34 14.06 10.82
CA ASP A 34 14.60 13.56 10.31
C ASP A 34 14.59 13.48 8.77
N ALA A 35 15.63 14.02 8.13
CA ALA A 35 15.69 14.12 6.68
C ALA A 35 15.90 12.75 6.00
N LEU A 36 16.64 11.83 6.64
CA LEU A 36 16.86 10.49 6.09
C LEU A 36 15.59 9.63 6.20
N ALA A 37 14.89 9.75 7.32
CA ALA A 37 13.58 9.14 7.52
C ALA A 37 12.59 9.66 6.49
N ARG A 38 12.50 10.99 6.31
CA ARG A 38 11.65 11.62 5.30
C ARG A 38 11.92 11.09 3.88
N ASP A 39 13.18 11.06 3.44
CA ASP A 39 13.55 10.53 2.11
C ASP A 39 13.13 9.06 1.93
N ALA A 40 13.35 8.24 2.95
CA ALA A 40 12.93 6.84 2.92
C ALA A 40 11.41 6.67 2.83
N LEU A 41 10.64 7.50 3.55
CA LEU A 41 9.18 7.49 3.50
C LEU A 41 8.64 8.00 2.15
N GLU A 42 9.21 9.07 1.61
CA GLU A 42 8.83 9.62 0.29
C GLU A 42 9.10 8.60 -0.83
N TYR A 43 10.21 7.86 -0.75
CA TYR A 43 10.46 6.77 -1.68
C TYR A 43 9.37 5.69 -1.64
N CYS A 44 9.00 5.22 -0.44
CA CYS A 44 7.96 4.20 -0.31
C CYS A 44 6.62 4.74 -0.81
N GLN A 45 6.28 6.00 -0.49
CA GLN A 45 5.07 6.64 -1.00
C GLN A 45 5.02 6.62 -2.53
N HIS A 46 6.10 7.02 -3.21
CA HIS A 46 6.15 7.02 -4.67
C HIS A 46 6.04 5.61 -5.26
N ASP A 47 6.64 4.59 -4.64
CA ASP A 47 6.53 3.19 -5.09
C ASP A 47 5.08 2.66 -4.94
N HIS A 48 4.34 3.10 -3.90
CA HIS A 48 2.89 2.85 -3.78
C HIS A 48 2.07 3.63 -4.83
N GLU A 49 2.37 4.90 -5.08
CA GLU A 49 1.70 5.72 -6.11
C GLU A 49 1.87 5.09 -7.50
N HIS A 50 3.06 4.58 -7.82
CA HIS A 50 3.30 3.83 -9.06
C HIS A 50 2.42 2.58 -9.15
N ARG A 51 2.30 1.80 -8.06
CA ARG A 51 1.40 0.62 -8.05
C ARG A 51 -0.07 1.01 -8.22
N VAL A 52 -0.52 2.13 -7.65
CA VAL A 52 -1.87 2.67 -7.88
C VAL A 52 -2.10 2.87 -9.39
N GLU A 53 -1.17 3.51 -10.08
CA GLU A 53 -1.25 3.77 -11.52
C GLU A 53 -1.27 2.47 -12.33
N GLU A 54 -0.34 1.55 -12.07
CA GLU A 54 -0.26 0.27 -12.79
C GLU A 54 -1.53 -0.57 -12.64
N ILE A 55 -2.10 -0.64 -11.42
CA ILE A 55 -3.32 -1.39 -11.16
C ILE A 55 -4.53 -0.73 -11.84
N ARG A 56 -4.66 0.62 -11.75
CA ARG A 56 -5.73 1.38 -12.42
C ARG A 56 -5.75 1.13 -13.91
N GLU A 57 -4.60 1.30 -14.57
CA GLU A 57 -4.50 1.07 -16.01
C GLU A 57 -4.91 -0.35 -16.39
N ARG A 58 -4.56 -1.33 -15.56
CA ARG A 58 -4.85 -2.73 -15.83
C ARG A 58 -6.34 -3.04 -15.71
N ILE A 59 -7.01 -2.47 -14.70
CA ILE A 59 -8.46 -2.55 -14.55
C ILE A 59 -9.15 -1.92 -15.77
N LEU A 60 -8.71 -0.73 -16.21
CA LEU A 60 -9.26 -0.05 -17.39
C LEU A 60 -9.08 -0.87 -18.67
N ARG A 61 -7.91 -1.48 -18.89
CA ARG A 61 -7.65 -2.38 -20.04
C ARG A 61 -8.56 -3.60 -20.06
N MET A 62 -9.05 -4.04 -18.90
CA MET A 62 -10.01 -5.13 -18.79
C MET A 62 -11.48 -4.68 -18.95
N GLY A 63 -11.72 -3.38 -19.16
CA GLY A 63 -13.05 -2.78 -19.23
C GLY A 63 -13.73 -2.62 -17.86
N GLY A 64 -12.98 -2.72 -16.76
CA GLY A 64 -13.47 -2.47 -15.41
C GLY A 64 -13.35 -1.00 -15.00
N GLU A 65 -13.99 -0.64 -13.90
CA GLU A 65 -13.92 0.68 -13.28
C GLU A 65 -12.98 0.64 -12.05
N PRO A 66 -11.88 1.40 -12.03
CA PRO A 66 -11.00 1.47 -10.87
C PRO A 66 -11.67 2.20 -9.71
N VAL A 67 -11.43 1.74 -8.49
CA VAL A 67 -11.80 2.50 -7.29
C VAL A 67 -10.96 3.77 -7.16
N GLU A 68 -11.61 4.85 -6.73
CA GLU A 68 -10.97 6.17 -6.56
C GLU A 68 -10.56 6.48 -5.12
N SER A 69 -10.94 5.61 -4.18
CA SER A 69 -10.75 5.83 -2.75
C SER A 69 -10.44 4.52 -2.04
N SER A 70 -9.59 4.61 -1.02
CA SER A 70 -9.32 3.55 -0.04
C SER A 70 -10.59 3.16 0.74
N GLY A 71 -11.55 4.08 0.90
CA GLY A 71 -12.72 3.90 1.76
C GLY A 71 -12.35 3.90 3.25
N MET A 72 -13.12 3.19 4.08
CA MET A 72 -12.78 3.00 5.50
C MET A 72 -11.65 1.98 5.64
N TRP A 73 -10.40 2.42 5.51
CA TRP A 73 -9.27 1.51 5.70
C TRP A 73 -9.03 1.18 7.16
N GLY A 74 -9.15 -0.09 7.55
CA GLY A 74 -9.16 -0.56 8.94
C GLY A 74 -8.09 0.08 9.85
N THR A 75 -6.81 -0.26 9.66
CA THR A 75 -5.71 0.18 10.55
C THR A 75 -5.50 1.70 10.53
N PHE A 76 -5.63 2.33 9.36
CA PHE A 76 -5.51 3.78 9.24
C PHE A 76 -6.68 4.52 9.89
N ALA A 77 -7.91 4.03 9.75
CA ALA A 77 -9.08 4.59 10.42
C ALA A 77 -8.90 4.55 11.95
N LYS A 78 -8.30 3.47 12.49
CA LYS A 78 -7.97 3.37 13.91
C LYS A 78 -6.91 4.38 14.35
N LEU A 79 -5.87 4.59 13.54
CA LEU A 79 -4.83 5.59 13.80
C LEU A 79 -5.37 7.03 13.80
N VAL A 80 -6.23 7.36 12.83
CA VAL A 80 -6.87 8.68 12.74
C VAL A 80 -7.85 8.89 13.90
N GLN A 81 -8.60 7.86 14.30
CA GLN A 81 -9.51 7.91 15.47
C GLN A 81 -8.77 8.08 16.80
N GLY A 82 -7.50 7.67 16.88
CA GLY A 82 -6.66 7.78 18.08
C GLY A 82 -6.08 9.18 18.36
N GLY A 83 -6.25 10.15 17.46
CA GLY A 83 -5.74 11.52 17.60
C GLY A 83 -4.32 11.69 17.04
N ALA A 84 -4.23 12.20 15.80
CA ALA A 84 -2.95 12.43 15.11
C ALA A 84 -2.07 13.52 15.74
N ASP A 85 -2.65 14.42 16.54
CA ASP A 85 -1.92 15.57 17.10
C ASP A 85 -0.94 15.20 18.22
N ILE A 86 -0.95 13.95 18.69
CA ILE A 86 -0.06 13.43 19.77
C ILE A 86 0.94 12.37 19.25
N LEU A 87 0.76 11.89 18.02
CA LEU A 87 1.55 10.77 17.49
C LEU A 87 2.89 11.26 16.93
N GLY A 88 3.92 11.22 17.77
CA GLY A 88 5.30 11.47 17.36
C GLY A 88 5.81 10.49 16.29
N GLU A 89 6.97 10.81 15.71
CA GLU A 89 7.65 10.07 14.63
C GLU A 89 7.63 8.54 14.78
N LYS A 90 7.86 8.01 15.99
CA LYS A 90 7.86 6.56 16.27
C LYS A 90 6.51 5.89 16.03
N ALA A 91 5.41 6.54 16.40
CA ALA A 91 4.07 6.00 16.21
C ALA A 91 3.67 6.01 14.72
N ALA A 92 4.08 7.06 13.99
CA ALA A 92 3.89 7.14 12.54
C ALA A 92 4.65 6.02 11.81
N ILE A 93 5.89 5.70 12.23
CA ILE A 93 6.67 4.61 11.64
C ILE A 93 6.06 3.24 11.96
N GLN A 94 5.60 3.02 13.20
CA GLN A 94 4.93 1.78 13.57
C GLN A 94 3.64 1.57 12.75
N ALA A 95 2.85 2.61 12.57
CA ALA A 95 1.65 2.59 11.73
C ALA A 95 1.94 2.15 10.29
N LEU A 96 3.01 2.69 9.71
CA LEU A 96 3.45 2.32 8.37
C LEU A 96 3.89 0.86 8.30
N GLU A 97 4.58 0.35 9.32
CA GLU A 97 5.07 -1.03 9.35
C GLU A 97 3.93 -2.03 9.43
N GLU A 98 2.94 -1.77 10.30
CA GLU A 98 1.72 -2.55 10.36
C GLU A 98 0.95 -2.51 9.02
N GLY A 99 0.98 -1.37 8.32
CA GLY A 99 0.42 -1.22 6.97
C GLY A 99 1.16 -2.07 5.93
N GLU A 100 2.49 -2.05 5.94
CA GLU A 100 3.34 -2.81 5.01
C GLU A 100 3.21 -4.33 5.22
N ASP A 101 3.15 -4.77 6.49
CA ASP A 101 2.87 -6.16 6.87
C ASP A 101 1.50 -6.61 6.35
N HIS A 102 0.48 -5.78 6.55
CA HIS A 102 -0.88 -6.06 6.10
C HIS A 102 -0.97 -6.14 4.58
N GLY A 103 -0.39 -5.17 3.86
CA GLY A 103 -0.37 -5.15 2.40
C GLY A 103 0.36 -6.35 1.81
N LEU A 104 1.49 -6.75 2.40
CA LEU A 104 2.23 -7.94 1.96
C LEU A 104 1.41 -9.23 2.20
N ALA A 105 0.76 -9.35 3.35
CA ALA A 105 -0.10 -10.47 3.66
C ALA A 105 -1.31 -10.55 2.72
N ASP A 106 -1.93 -9.41 2.38
CA ASP A 106 -3.07 -9.32 1.46
C ASP A 106 -2.68 -9.77 0.05
N TYR A 107 -1.57 -9.26 -0.49
CA TYR A 107 -1.09 -9.72 -1.79
C TYR A 107 -0.79 -11.21 -1.80
N GLN A 108 -0.12 -11.74 -0.78
CA GLN A 108 0.24 -13.15 -0.73
C GLN A 108 -0.97 -14.06 -0.61
N ARG A 109 -1.93 -13.69 0.24
CA ARG A 109 -3.16 -14.45 0.46
C ARG A 109 -4.04 -14.49 -0.78
N ASP A 110 -4.16 -13.36 -1.47
CA ASP A 110 -5.18 -13.19 -2.51
C ASP A 110 -4.62 -13.25 -3.95
N ALA A 111 -3.30 -13.38 -4.14
CA ALA A 111 -2.68 -13.50 -5.46
C ALA A 111 -3.24 -14.65 -6.31
N ASP A 112 -3.71 -15.74 -5.70
CA ASP A 112 -4.29 -16.86 -6.45
C ASP A 112 -5.76 -16.65 -6.84
N GLN A 113 -6.38 -15.57 -6.35
CA GLN A 113 -7.74 -15.18 -6.73
C GLN A 113 -7.79 -14.43 -8.07
N VAL A 114 -6.68 -13.86 -8.53
CA VAL A 114 -6.51 -13.36 -9.90
C VAL A 114 -5.99 -14.45 -10.84
N HIS A 115 -6.24 -14.34 -12.14
CA HIS A 115 -5.91 -15.41 -13.11
C HIS A 115 -4.98 -14.95 -14.24
N GLY A 116 -4.32 -15.92 -14.89
CA GLY A 116 -3.50 -15.69 -16.07
C GLY A 116 -2.43 -14.61 -15.88
N GLU A 117 -2.40 -13.65 -16.81
CA GLU A 117 -1.46 -12.53 -16.75
C GLU A 117 -1.67 -11.64 -15.52
N ASN A 118 -2.88 -11.58 -14.95
CA ASN A 118 -3.16 -10.82 -13.74
C ASN A 118 -2.47 -11.42 -12.51
N ARG A 119 -2.48 -12.74 -12.40
CA ARG A 119 -1.70 -13.45 -11.38
C ARG A 119 -0.21 -13.22 -11.55
N ARG A 120 0.28 -13.25 -12.79
CA ARG A 120 1.69 -12.99 -13.08
C ARG A 120 2.07 -11.57 -12.67
N PHE A 121 1.25 -10.57 -13.00
CA PHE A 121 1.44 -9.18 -12.59
C PHE A 121 1.52 -9.05 -11.05
N VAL A 122 0.56 -9.61 -10.31
CA VAL A 122 0.60 -9.55 -8.83
C VAL A 122 1.85 -10.22 -8.28
N ARG A 123 2.22 -11.41 -8.76
CA ARG A 123 3.35 -12.19 -8.24
C ARG A 123 4.72 -11.64 -8.62
N MET A 124 4.84 -11.06 -9.81
CA MET A 124 6.13 -10.65 -10.39
C MET A 124 6.41 -9.16 -10.24
N GLU A 125 5.36 -8.34 -10.10
CA GLU A 125 5.51 -6.88 -9.97
C GLU A 125 5.09 -6.40 -8.57
N LEU A 126 3.84 -6.63 -8.17
CA LEU A 126 3.29 -6.06 -6.93
C LEU A 126 3.93 -6.65 -5.66
N ILE A 127 4.02 -7.97 -5.55
CA ILE A 127 4.62 -8.63 -4.36
C ILE A 127 6.10 -8.22 -4.20
N PRO A 128 6.94 -8.24 -5.24
CA PRO A 128 8.32 -7.78 -5.11
C PRO A 128 8.42 -6.29 -4.75
N ALA A 129 7.56 -5.43 -5.29
CA ALA A 129 7.51 -4.01 -4.93
C ALA A 129 7.14 -3.80 -3.45
N GLN A 130 6.07 -4.46 -2.99
CA GLN A 130 5.65 -4.45 -1.58
C GLN A 130 6.75 -4.94 -0.63
N LYS A 131 7.54 -5.95 -1.04
CA LYS A 131 8.71 -6.39 -0.25
C LYS A 131 9.80 -5.32 -0.16
N ARG A 132 10.04 -4.55 -1.22
CA ARG A 132 11.05 -3.47 -1.20
C ARG A 132 10.64 -2.36 -0.25
N THR A 133 9.39 -1.93 -0.27
CA THR A 133 8.89 -0.87 0.63
C THR A 133 8.90 -1.33 2.09
N HIS A 134 8.41 -2.56 2.35
CA HIS A 134 8.48 -3.20 3.65
C HIS A 134 9.90 -3.32 4.20
N GLU A 135 10.86 -3.80 3.40
CA GLU A 135 12.26 -3.92 3.82
C GLU A 135 12.88 -2.56 4.11
N ARG A 136 12.59 -1.54 3.29
CA ARG A 136 13.13 -0.19 3.48
C ARG A 136 12.61 0.42 4.77
N LEU A 137 11.31 0.27 5.05
CA LEU A 137 10.72 0.74 6.31
C LEU A 137 11.27 -0.05 7.52
N SER A 138 11.40 -1.37 7.40
CA SER A 138 11.99 -2.22 8.44
C SER A 138 13.46 -1.84 8.74
N ARG A 139 14.21 -1.37 7.75
CA ARG A 139 15.57 -0.83 7.94
C ARG A 139 15.51 0.53 8.64
N LEU A 140 14.63 1.44 8.20
CA LEU A 140 14.45 2.75 8.82
C LEU A 140 14.08 2.66 10.30
N LYS A 141 13.12 1.80 10.64
CA LYS A 141 12.72 1.56 12.04
C LYS A 141 13.91 1.12 12.89
N ARG A 142 14.73 0.19 12.39
CA ARG A 142 15.93 -0.29 13.11
C ARG A 142 17.00 0.78 13.31
N THR A 143 17.05 1.81 12.47
CA THR A 143 18.01 2.93 12.62
C THR A 143 17.55 4.01 13.59
N LEU A 144 16.25 4.04 13.93
CA LEU A 144 15.66 5.02 14.85
C LEU A 144 15.52 4.50 16.29
N HIS A 145 15.99 3.26 16.53
CA HIS A 145 16.06 2.60 17.84
C HIS A 145 17.51 2.48 18.29
#